data_AF-A0A7T6AQS2-F1
#
_entry.id   AF-A0A7T6AQS2-F1
#
_cell.length_a   1.000
_cell.length_b   1.000
_cell.length_c   1.000
_cell.angle_alpha   90.00
_cell.angle_beta   90.00
_cell.angle_gamma   90.00
#
_symmetry.space_group_name_H-M   'P 1'
#
loop_
_entity.id
_entity.type
_entity.pdbx_description
1 polymer ?
#
loop_
_entity_poly.entity_id
_entity_poly.type
_entity_poly.pdbx_seq_one_letter_code
_entity_poly.pdbx_strand_id
1 'polypeptide(L)'
;MATLREKITFIGTALAYILFHLRLGADWYAVFTGTLYQVLLTAPYALGFTYIIAVIIRRLTGKGWLPWDRLLRLFFTVGILFAFYFALYEYAGQQPPLTDRQLESDSSVSRFFEDVLQRVR
;
A
#
# COMPACT_ATOMS: atom_id res chain seq x y z
N MET A 1 -2.78 -29.06 16.29
CA MET A 1 -2.68 -27.89 17.18
C MET A 1 -1.77 -26.89 16.51
N ALA A 2 -2.23 -25.66 16.23
CA ALA A 2 -1.37 -24.63 15.66
C ALA A 2 -0.27 -24.25 16.66
N THR A 3 0.98 -24.18 16.20
CA THR A 3 2.12 -23.84 17.06
C THR A 3 2.05 -22.37 17.50
N LEU A 4 2.72 -22.02 18.60
CA LEU A 4 2.79 -20.62 19.07
C LEU A 4 3.31 -19.68 17.97
N ARG A 5 4.32 -20.14 17.20
CA ARG A 5 4.87 -19.42 16.05
C ARG A 5 3.83 -19.16 14.97
N GLU A 6 2.98 -20.13 14.66
CA GLU A 6 1.92 -19.96 13.65
C GLU A 6 0.92 -18.90 14.09
N LYS A 7 0.53 -18.86 15.38
CA LYS A 7 -0.36 -17.83 15.92
C LYS A 7 0.27 -16.44 15.85
N ILE A 8 1.53 -16.30 16.26
CA ILE A 8 2.25 -15.01 16.24
C ILE A 8 2.35 -14.49 14.80
N THR A 9 2.76 -15.35 13.87
CA THR A 9 2.87 -14.94 12.46
C THR A 9 1.51 -14.61 11.84
N PHE A 10 0.45 -15.31 12.23
CA PHE A 10 -0.92 -15.00 11.78
C PHE A 10 -1.34 -13.61 12.23
N ILE A 11 -1.19 -13.33 13.53
CA ILE A 11 -1.51 -12.03 14.12
C ILE A 11 -0.65 -10.95 13.48
N GLY A 12 0.65 -11.20 13.28
CA GLY A 12 1.55 -10.27 12.59
C GLY A 12 1.07 -9.92 11.18
N THR A 13 0.61 -10.90 10.40
CA THR A 13 0.05 -10.63 9.06
C THR A 13 -1.26 -9.86 9.10
N ALA A 14 -2.13 -10.13 10.07
CA ALA A 14 -3.38 -9.39 10.24
C ALA A 14 -3.14 -7.93 10.67
N LEU A 15 -2.19 -7.72 11.59
CA LEU A 15 -1.78 -6.36 12.00
C LEU A 15 -1.16 -5.59 10.85
N ALA A 16 -0.27 -6.22 10.08
CA ALA A 16 0.30 -5.60 8.88
C ALA A 16 -0.80 -5.23 7.87
N TYR A 17 -1.79 -6.10 7.66
CA TYR A 17 -2.94 -5.79 6.82
C TYR A 17 -3.68 -4.54 7.27
N ILE A 18 -3.97 -4.41 8.57
CA ILE A 18 -4.63 -3.20 9.11
C ILE A 18 -3.74 -1.97 8.93
N LEU A 19 -2.44 -2.07 9.22
CA LEU A 19 -1.49 -0.96 9.08
C LEU A 19 -1.43 -0.42 7.65
N PHE A 20 -1.43 -1.28 6.64
CA PHE A 20 -1.42 -0.85 5.23
C PHE A 20 -2.75 -0.24 4.77
N HIS A 21 -3.86 -0.60 5.42
CA HIS A 21 -5.16 0.02 5.15
C HIS A 21 -5.44 1.26 6.00
N LEU A 22 -4.56 1.58 6.94
CA LEU A 22 -4.74 2.69 7.86
C LEU A 22 -4.73 4.02 7.10
N ARG A 23 -5.83 4.76 7.25
CA ARG A 23 -5.99 6.07 6.65
C ARG A 23 -5.83 7.16 7.71
N LEU A 24 -4.89 8.08 7.50
CA LEU A 24 -4.72 9.23 8.39
C LEU A 24 -5.77 10.31 8.04
N GLY A 25 -6.35 10.93 9.07
CA GLY A 25 -7.39 11.95 8.96
C GLY A 25 -7.28 12.98 10.08
N ALA A 26 -8.08 14.05 9.98
CA ALA A 26 -8.04 15.15 10.94
C ALA A 26 -8.52 14.76 12.36
N ASP A 27 -9.36 13.74 12.44
CA ASP A 27 -9.94 13.23 13.68
C ASP A 27 -10.08 11.70 13.66
N TRP A 28 -10.36 11.11 14.82
CA TRP A 28 -10.49 9.66 14.99
C TRP A 28 -11.61 9.05 14.13
N TYR A 29 -12.71 9.77 13.91
CA TYR A 29 -13.82 9.30 13.08
C TYR A 29 -13.41 9.25 11.60
N ALA A 30 -12.68 10.26 11.12
CA ALA A 30 -12.12 10.28 9.77
C ALA A 30 -11.11 9.14 9.55
N VAL A 31 -10.25 8.85 10.52
CA VAL A 31 -9.30 7.72 10.47
C VAL A 31 -10.04 6.40 10.34
N PHE A 32 -11.04 6.17 11.20
CA PHE A 32 -11.79 4.92 11.22
C PHE A 32 -12.60 4.72 9.94
N THR A 33 -13.38 5.72 9.54
CA THR A 33 -14.22 5.64 8.33
C THR A 33 -13.39 5.54 7.06
N GLY A 34 -12.28 6.27 6.96
CA GLY A 34 -11.34 6.17 5.84
C GLY A 34 -10.69 4.79 5.74
N THR A 35 -10.23 4.24 6.87
CA THR A 35 -9.64 2.89 6.93
C THR A 35 -10.67 1.83 6.55
N LEU A 36 -11.89 1.93 7.07
CA LEU A 36 -12.98 1.01 6.76
C LEU A 36 -13.36 1.09 5.28
N TYR A 37 -13.48 2.30 4.73
CA TYR A 37 -13.76 2.50 3.32
C TYR A 37 -12.68 1.89 2.44
N GLN A 38 -11.40 2.09 2.79
CA GLN A 38 -10.27 1.49 2.07
C GLN A 38 -10.33 -0.04 2.09
N VAL A 39 -10.62 -0.64 3.25
CA VAL A 39 -10.82 -2.10 3.39
C VAL A 39 -11.99 -2.57 2.53
N LEU A 40 -13.14 -1.88 2.55
CA LEU A 40 -14.31 -2.28 1.78
C LEU A 40 -14.07 -2.17 0.27
N LEU A 41 -13.26 -1.21 -0.16
CA LEU A 41 -12.90 -1.02 -1.55
C LEU A 41 -11.97 -2.14 -2.02
N THR A 42 -10.96 -2.51 -1.22
CA THR A 42 -9.97 -3.54 -1.61
C THR A 42 -10.43 -4.98 -1.35
N ALA A 43 -11.34 -5.20 -0.39
CA ALA A 43 -11.76 -6.54 0.04
C ALA A 43 -12.35 -7.42 -1.07
N PRO A 44 -13.24 -6.93 -1.98
CA PRO A 44 -13.76 -7.75 -3.07
C PRO A 44 -12.65 -8.23 -4.01
N TYR A 45 -11.69 -7.35 -4.34
CA TYR A 45 -10.54 -7.70 -5.17
C TYR A 45 -9.63 -8.71 -4.45
N ALA A 46 -9.34 -8.46 -3.17
CA ALA A 46 -8.53 -9.37 -2.37
C ALA A 46 -9.19 -10.76 -2.24
N LEU A 47 -10.51 -10.84 -2.05
CA LEU A 47 -11.25 -12.10 -2.03
C LEU A 47 -11.19 -12.83 -3.37
N GLY A 48 -11.40 -12.11 -4.49
CA GLY A 48 -11.34 -12.69 -5.83
C GLY A 48 -9.98 -13.30 -6.13
N PHE A 49 -8.89 -12.55 -5.89
CA PHE A 49 -7.53 -13.04 -6.09
C PHE A 49 -7.17 -14.18 -5.14
N THR A 50 -7.59 -14.10 -3.88
CA THR A 50 -7.41 -15.18 -2.90
C THR A 50 -8.07 -16.48 -3.38
N TYR A 51 -9.30 -16.38 -3.89
CA TYR A 51 -10.02 -17.52 -4.46
C TYR A 51 -9.29 -18.12 -5.66
N ILE A 52 -8.87 -17.28 -6.61
CA ILE A 52 -8.13 -17.72 -7.81
C ILE A 52 -6.84 -18.46 -7.41
N ILE A 53 -6.04 -17.87 -6.52
CA ILE A 53 -4.79 -18.48 -6.05
C ILE A 53 -5.07 -19.79 -5.30
N ALA A 54 -6.11 -19.84 -4.45
CA ALA A 54 -6.50 -21.06 -3.75
C ALA A 54 -6.89 -22.19 -4.72
N VAL A 55 -7.64 -21.88 -5.78
CA VAL A 55 -8.01 -22.83 -6.83
C VAL A 55 -6.78 -23.32 -7.59
N ILE A 56 -5.84 -22.43 -7.94
CA ILE A 56 -4.58 -22.80 -8.60
C ILE A 56 -3.77 -23.75 -7.72
N ILE A 57 -3.55 -23.40 -6.45
CA ILE A 57 -2.79 -24.25 -5.51
C ILE A 57 -3.45 -25.63 -5.36
N ARG A 58 -4.78 -25.66 -5.25
CA ARG A 58 -5.56 -26.91 -5.20
C ARG A 58 -5.32 -27.75 -6.45
N ARG A 59 -5.38 -27.13 -7.64
CA ARG A 59 -5.17 -27.82 -8.92
C ARG A 59 -3.76 -28.37 -9.06
N LEU A 60 -2.74 -27.63 -8.59
CA LEU A 60 -1.34 -28.02 -8.70
C LEU A 60 -0.93 -29.11 -7.71
N THR A 61 -1.45 -29.05 -6.48
CA THR A 61 -1.09 -30.04 -5.44
C THR A 61 -1.93 -31.31 -5.48
N GLY A 62 -3.05 -31.31 -6.21
CA GLY A 62 -4.02 -32.41 -6.21
C GLY A 62 -4.69 -32.66 -4.85
N LYS A 63 -4.47 -31.78 -3.87
CA LYS A 63 -5.02 -31.90 -2.51
C LYS A 63 -6.41 -31.23 -2.43
N GLY A 64 -7.06 -31.42 -1.28
CA GLY A 64 -8.30 -30.73 -0.94
C GLY A 64 -8.13 -29.22 -0.79
N TRP A 65 -9.20 -28.55 -0.33
CA TRP A 65 -9.20 -27.11 -0.07
C TRP A 65 -8.15 -26.71 0.98
N LEU A 66 -7.59 -25.49 0.86
CA LEU A 66 -6.63 -25.00 1.83
C LEU A 66 -7.28 -24.80 3.21
N PRO A 67 -6.56 -25.06 4.32
CA PRO A 67 -7.02 -24.68 5.66
C PRO A 67 -7.32 -23.18 5.74
N TRP A 68 -8.33 -22.81 6.52
CA TRP A 68 -8.78 -21.41 6.69
C TRP A 68 -7.67 -20.45 7.11
N ASP A 69 -6.75 -20.88 7.98
CA ASP A 69 -5.59 -20.06 8.39
C ASP A 69 -4.75 -19.61 7.18
N ARG A 70 -4.54 -20.51 6.20
CA ARG A 70 -3.78 -20.19 4.98
C ARG A 70 -4.56 -19.28 4.05
N LEU A 71 -5.87 -19.47 3.93
CA LEU A 71 -6.73 -18.62 3.11
C LEU A 71 -6.77 -17.19 3.66
N LEU A 72 -6.90 -17.03 4.97
CA LEU A 72 -6.89 -15.73 5.62
C LEU A 72 -5.54 -15.03 5.46
N ARG A 73 -4.43 -15.74 5.63
CA ARG A 73 -3.10 -15.17 5.34
C ARG A 73 -2.97 -14.72 3.89
N LEU A 74 -3.42 -15.55 2.96
CA LEU A 74 -3.40 -15.21 1.54
C LEU A 74 -4.24 -13.96 1.26
N PHE A 75 -5.43 -13.87 1.86
CA PHE A 75 -6.28 -12.69 1.81
C PHE A 75 -5.57 -11.45 2.34
N PHE A 76 -4.94 -11.54 3.52
CA PHE A 76 -4.17 -10.42 4.08
C PHE A 76 -3.01 -10.01 3.18
N THR A 77 -2.24 -10.97 2.65
CA THR A 77 -1.11 -10.68 1.76
C THR A 77 -1.58 -10.00 0.47
N VAL A 78 -2.59 -10.54 -0.19
CA VAL A 78 -3.15 -9.95 -1.41
C VAL A 78 -3.71 -8.56 -1.13
N GLY A 79 -4.44 -8.39 -0.03
CA GLY A 79 -4.98 -7.09 0.35
C GLY A 79 -3.91 -6.05 0.69
N ILE A 80 -2.79 -6.45 1.31
CA ILE A 80 -1.64 -5.56 1.51
C ILE A 80 -1.09 -5.06 0.18
N LEU A 81 -0.99 -5.93 -0.84
CA LEU A 81 -0.53 -5.52 -2.17
C LEU A 81 -1.49 -4.50 -2.81
N PHE A 82 -2.80 -4.71 -2.67
CA PHE A 82 -3.78 -3.74 -3.17
C PHE A 82 -3.71 -2.41 -2.42
N ALA A 83 -3.71 -2.42 -1.08
CA ALA A 83 -3.59 -1.20 -0.29
C ALA A 83 -2.32 -0.43 -0.62
N PHE A 84 -1.19 -1.13 -0.78
CA PHE A 84 0.07 -0.54 -1.21
C PHE A 84 -0.03 0.08 -2.60
N TYR A 85 -0.61 -0.62 -3.58
CA TYR A 85 -0.78 -0.10 -4.93
C TYR A 85 -1.67 1.15 -4.97
N PHE A 86 -2.77 1.15 -4.24
CA PHE A 86 -3.67 2.30 -4.15
C PHE A 86 -3.00 3.50 -3.47
N ALA A 87 -2.20 3.27 -2.41
CA ALA A 87 -1.43 4.32 -1.77
C ALA A 87 -0.40 4.94 -2.73
N LEU A 88 0.28 4.11 -3.55
CA LEU A 88 1.19 4.60 -4.59
C LEU A 88 0.45 5.40 -5.68
N TYR A 89 -0.69 4.90 -6.15
CA TYR A 89 -1.49 5.56 -7.18
C TYR A 89 -1.95 6.95 -6.71
N GLU A 90 -2.43 7.03 -5.46
CA GLU A 90 -2.82 8.30 -4.87
C GLU A 90 -1.63 9.25 -4.69
N TYR A 91 -0.51 8.76 -4.16
CA TYR A 91 0.69 9.58 -3.99
C TYR A 91 1.22 10.13 -5.32
N ALA A 92 1.20 9.32 -6.38
CA ALA A 92 1.58 9.75 -7.71
C ALA A 92 0.61 10.81 -8.27
N GLY A 93 -0.70 10.66 -8.01
CA GLY A 93 -1.72 11.61 -8.45
C GLY A 93 -1.67 12.98 -7.75
N GLN A 94 -1.00 13.09 -6.59
CA GLN A 94 -0.81 14.36 -5.88
C GLN A 94 0.40 15.17 -6.36
N GLN A 95 1.23 14.64 -7.26
CA GLN A 95 2.38 15.37 -7.77
C GLN A 95 1.93 16.43 -8.81
N PRO A 96 2.39 17.70 -8.70
CA PRO A 96 2.14 18.68 -9.76
C PRO A 96 2.75 18.20 -11.08
N PRO A 97 2.16 18.58 -12.23
CA PRO A 97 2.65 18.17 -13.53
C PRO A 97 4.15 18.50 -13.68
N LEU A 98 4.89 17.61 -14.33
CA LEU A 98 6.35 17.68 -14.47
C LEU A 98 6.87 19.02 -15.02
N THR A 99 6.00 19.80 -15.69
CA THR A 99 6.25 21.14 -16.21
C THR A 99 6.68 22.14 -15.13
N ASP A 100 6.13 22.07 -13.91
CA ASP A 100 6.46 23.04 -12.85
C ASP A 100 7.79 22.71 -12.13
N ARG A 101 8.22 21.45 -12.15
CA ARG A 101 9.48 21.01 -11.50
C ARG A 101 10.73 21.56 -12.18
N GLN A 102 10.68 21.88 -13.47
CA GLN A 102 11.82 22.47 -14.19
C GLN A 102 12.03 23.96 -13.86
N LEU A 103 10.99 24.70 -13.51
CA LEU A 103 11.09 26.13 -13.23
C LEU A 103 11.80 26.43 -11.89
N GLU A 104 11.74 25.52 -10.92
CA GLU A 104 12.41 25.70 -9.62
C GLU A 104 13.91 25.36 -9.69
N SER A 105 14.28 24.36 -10.50
CA SER A 105 15.69 23.94 -10.67
C SER A 105 16.54 24.94 -11.46
N ASP A 106 15.94 25.69 -12.39
CA ASP A 106 16.68 26.64 -13.24
C ASP A 106 16.98 27.97 -12.52
N SER A 107 16.34 28.21 -11.36
CA SER A 107 16.46 29.48 -10.63
C SER A 107 17.61 29.53 -9.62
N SER A 108 18.10 28.38 -9.14
CA SER A 108 19.12 28.35 -8.08
C SER A 108 20.53 28.59 -8.63
N VAL A 109 20.85 27.96 -9.77
CA VAL A 109 22.17 28.05 -10.39
C VAL A 109 22.33 29.40 -11.09
N SER A 110 21.30 29.86 -11.81
CA SER A 110 21.29 31.18 -12.46
C SER A 110 21.46 32.33 -11.45
N ARG A 111 20.71 32.31 -10.35
CA ARG A 111 20.84 33.32 -9.28
C ARG A 111 22.21 33.29 -8.61
N PHE A 112 22.79 32.10 -8.38
CA PHE A 112 24.14 31.98 -7.81
C PHE A 112 25.20 32.61 -8.74
N PHE A 113 25.13 32.36 -10.05
CA PHE A 113 26.06 32.97 -11.00
C PHE A 113 25.84 34.48 -11.15
N GLU A 114 24.60 34.96 -11.05
CA GLU A 114 24.27 36.39 -11.08
C GLU A 114 24.83 37.13 -9.85
N ASP A 115 24.67 36.57 -8.65
CA ASP A 115 25.24 37.11 -7.40
C ASP A 115 26.79 37.14 -7.44
N VAL A 116 27.41 36.10 -7.99
CA VAL A 116 28.88 36.05 -8.13
C VAL A 116 29.37 37.08 -9.14
N LEU A 117 28.70 37.22 -10.28
CA LEU A 117 29.08 38.20 -11.31
C LEU A 117 28.89 39.65 -10.84
N GLN A 118 27.84 39.94 -10.04
CA GLN A 118 27.66 41.27 -9.45
C GLN A 118 28.75 41.63 -8.44
N ARG A 119 29.31 40.66 -7.71
CA ARG A 119 30.39 40.92 -6.74
C ARG A 119 31.76 41.18 -7.34
N VAL A 120 31.97 40.82 -8.61
CA VAL A 120 33.26 40.92 -9.30
C VAL A 120 33.36 42.18 -10.17
N ARG A 121 32.28 42.94 -10.32
CA ARG A 121 32.25 44.25 -11.00
C ARG A 121 32.36 45.40 -10.01
#